data_AF-A0A950HZW4-F1
#
_entry.id   AF-A0A950HZW4-F1
#
_cell.length_a   1.000
_cell.length_b   1.000
_cell.length_c   1.000
_cell.angle_alpha   90.00
_cell.angle_beta   90.00
_cell.angle_gamma   90.00
#
_symmetry.space_group_name_H-M   'P 1'
#
loop_
_entity.id
_entity.type
_entity.pdbx_description
1 polymer ?
#
loop_
_entity_poly.entity_id
_entity_poly.type
_entity_poly.pdbx_seq_one_letter_code
_entity_poly.pdbx_strand_id
1 'polypeptide(L)'
;MPHLRCEVVYAGSSHIVEADLGTDPYTTKSVDIDGRFRFKAIMLGQGERLDAVKLYAYYETRRQPILIEEAKYLPPFNYANAPDALTGRHYLYAPPLGRELQYGCTLSEVKP
;
A
#
# COMPACT_ATOMS: atom_id res chain seq x y z
N MET A 1 -15.43 -9.85 -4.26
CA MET A 1 -15.11 -9.01 -3.08
C MET A 1 -13.92 -8.17 -3.47
N PRO A 2 -13.95 -6.85 -3.22
CA PRO A 2 -12.92 -5.95 -3.70
C PRO A 2 -11.56 -6.36 -3.13
N HIS A 3 -10.55 -6.36 -3.98
CA HIS A 3 -9.19 -6.81 -3.67
C HIS A 3 -8.21 -5.71 -4.04
N LEU A 4 -7.32 -5.37 -3.11
CA LEU A 4 -6.24 -4.42 -3.34
C LEU A 4 -4.93 -5.19 -3.46
N ARG A 5 -4.21 -4.92 -4.54
CA ARG A 5 -2.87 -5.47 -4.76
C ARG A 5 -1.90 -4.35 -5.08
N CYS A 6 -0.86 -4.23 -4.27
CA CYS A 6 0.22 -3.26 -4.43
C CYS A 6 1.51 -3.97 -4.82
N GLU A 7 2.16 -3.49 -5.88
CA GLU A 7 3.54 -3.86 -6.19
C GLU A 7 4.47 -2.81 -5.59
N VAL A 8 5.34 -3.24 -4.68
CA VAL A 8 6.30 -2.39 -3.96
C VAL A 8 7.70 -2.83 -4.34
N VAL A 9 8.50 -1.92 -4.89
CA VAL A 9 9.85 -2.20 -5.37
C VAL A 9 10.86 -1.41 -4.54
N TYR A 10 11.87 -2.11 -4.06
CA TYR A 10 12.99 -1.53 -3.34
C TYR A 10 14.31 -2.16 -3.80
N ALA A 11 15.27 -1.32 -4.21
CA ALA A 11 16.61 -1.78 -4.60
C ALA A 11 16.63 -2.94 -5.64
N GLY A 12 15.63 -3.00 -6.52
CA GLY A 12 15.46 -4.05 -7.52
C GLY A 12 14.66 -5.27 -7.05
N SER A 13 14.37 -5.42 -5.76
CA SER A 13 13.47 -6.44 -5.21
C SER A 13 12.01 -5.99 -5.34
N SER A 14 11.13 -6.87 -5.84
CA SER A 14 9.68 -6.63 -5.89
C SER A 14 8.94 -7.43 -4.81
N HIS A 15 8.04 -6.76 -4.11
CA HIS A 15 7.18 -7.31 -3.06
C HIS A 15 5.72 -7.07 -3.43
N ILE A 16 4.89 -8.09 -3.25
CA ILE A 16 3.45 -7.97 -3.44
C ILE A 16 2.78 -7.81 -2.08
N VAL A 17 2.09 -6.70 -1.90
CA VAL A 17 1.30 -6.43 -0.69
C VAL A 17 -0.17 -6.45 -1.07
N GLU A 18 -0.91 -7.38 -0.49
CA GLU A 18 -2.34 -7.50 -0.68
C GLU A 18 -3.09 -7.06 0.57
N ALA A 19 -4.29 -6.51 0.37
CA ALA A 19 -5.22 -6.23 1.46
C ALA A 19 -6.62 -6.69 1.06
N ASP A 20 -7.27 -7.37 2.01
CA ASP A 20 -8.69 -7.69 1.95
C ASP A 20 -9.49 -6.60 2.68
N LEU A 21 -10.77 -6.51 2.34
CA LEU A 21 -11.70 -5.60 2.99
C LEU A 21 -11.86 -5.93 4.49
N GLY A 22 -11.69 -4.93 5.35
CA GLY A 22 -11.91 -5.05 6.79
C GLY A 22 -12.59 -3.83 7.39
N THR A 23 -13.03 -3.96 8.64
CA THR A 23 -13.68 -2.88 9.39
C THR A 23 -12.76 -2.22 10.41
N ASP A 24 -11.65 -2.88 10.78
CA ASP A 24 -10.67 -2.38 11.75
C ASP A 24 -9.29 -2.13 11.09
N PRO A 25 -8.82 -0.87 10.99
CA PRO A 25 -7.51 -0.55 10.42
C PRO A 25 -6.32 -1.04 11.26
N TYR A 26 -6.53 -1.39 12.52
CA TYR A 26 -5.45 -1.77 13.45
C TYR A 26 -5.09 -3.26 13.35
N THR A 27 -5.97 -4.10 12.81
CA THR A 27 -5.69 -5.53 12.61
C THR A 27 -4.83 -5.80 11.37
N THR A 28 -4.78 -4.86 10.43
CA THR A 28 -3.97 -5.00 9.23
C THR A 28 -2.48 -4.89 9.56
N LYS A 29 -1.70 -5.89 9.14
CA LYS A 29 -0.25 -5.94 9.38
C LYS A 29 0.50 -5.08 8.36
N SER A 30 1.57 -4.45 8.80
CA SER A 30 2.56 -3.85 7.90
C SER A 30 3.50 -4.94 7.36
N VAL A 31 3.86 -4.86 6.09
CA VAL A 31 4.83 -5.74 5.44
C VAL A 31 6.22 -5.13 5.53
N ASP A 32 7.21 -5.93 5.91
CA ASP A 32 8.62 -5.55 5.87
C ASP A 32 9.15 -5.61 4.44
N ILE A 33 9.84 -4.55 4.02
CA ILE A 33 10.44 -4.40 2.69
C ILE A 33 11.95 -4.31 2.90
N ASP A 34 12.60 -5.47 2.81
CA ASP A 34 14.04 -5.69 2.95
C ASP A 34 14.68 -5.07 4.19
N GLY A 35 13.94 -4.99 5.31
CA GLY A 35 14.39 -4.38 6.56
C GLY A 35 14.70 -2.88 6.46
N ARG A 36 14.24 -2.20 5.40
CA ARG A 36 14.49 -0.77 5.14
C ARG A 36 13.22 0.06 5.11
N PHE A 37 12.13 -0.53 4.67
CA PHE A 37 10.83 0.12 4.70
C PHE A 37 9.78 -0.81 5.30
N ARG A 38 8.69 -0.22 5.80
CA ARG A 38 7.44 -0.96 5.98
C ARG A 38 6.38 -0.36 5.08
N PHE A 39 5.60 -1.23 4.45
CA PHE A 39 4.44 -0.83 3.67
C PHE A 39 3.18 -1.42 4.28
N LYS A 40 2.16 -0.59 4.52
CA LYS A 40 0.88 -1.02 5.07
C LYS A 40 -0.24 -0.55 4.16
N ALA A 41 -0.93 -1.51 3.55
CA ALA A 41 -2.10 -1.27 2.72
C ALA A 41 -3.36 -1.67 3.49
N ILE A 42 -4.33 -0.78 3.62
CA ILE A 42 -5.56 -1.01 4.36
C ILE A 42 -6.75 -0.75 3.44
N MET A 43 -7.66 -1.72 3.33
CA MET A 43 -8.98 -1.54 2.75
C MET A 43 -10.03 -1.50 3.86
N LEU A 44 -10.76 -0.39 3.96
CA LEU A 44 -11.81 -0.19 4.95
C LEU A 44 -13.18 -0.25 4.28
N GLY A 45 -14.06 -1.08 4.82
CA GLY A 45 -15.45 -1.14 4.41
C GLY A 45 -16.19 -2.33 5.01
N GLN A 46 -17.41 -2.55 4.56
CA GLN A 46 -18.28 -3.60 5.08
C GLN A 46 -19.11 -4.25 3.96
N GLY A 47 -19.11 -5.58 3.91
CA GLY A 47 -19.78 -6.32 2.85
C GLY A 47 -19.13 -6.08 1.50
N GLU A 48 -19.87 -5.56 0.53
CA GLU A 48 -19.35 -5.18 -0.79
C GLU A 48 -18.98 -3.70 -0.90
N ARG A 49 -19.25 -2.91 0.15
CA ARG A 49 -18.99 -1.48 0.16
C ARG A 49 -17.56 -1.20 0.61
N LEU A 50 -16.77 -0.59 -0.26
CA LEU A 50 -15.46 -0.02 0.06
C LEU A 50 -15.62 1.46 0.42
N ASP A 51 -15.16 1.85 1.62
CA ASP A 51 -15.25 3.22 2.13
C ASP A 51 -13.93 3.98 2.01
N ALA A 52 -12.78 3.31 2.15
CA ALA A 52 -11.48 3.93 2.00
C ALA A 52 -10.38 2.92 1.68
N VAL A 53 -9.37 3.36 0.92
CA VAL A 53 -8.06 2.71 0.87
C VAL A 53 -7.05 3.64 1.52
N LYS A 54 -6.24 3.11 2.46
CA LYS A 54 -5.15 3.85 3.08
C LYS A 54 -3.84 3.12 2.88
N LEU A 55 -2.83 3.85 2.42
CA LEU A 55 -1.48 3.34 2.21
C LEU A 55 -0.53 4.11 3.12
N TYR A 56 0.31 3.39 3.83
CA TYR A 56 1.34 3.96 4.67
C TYR A 56 2.69 3.38 4.26
N ALA A 57 3.65 4.27 4.01
CA ALA A 57 5.04 3.92 3.82
C ALA A 57 5.88 4.47 4.97
N TYR A 58 6.61 3.58 5.64
CA TYR A 58 7.51 3.93 6.72
C TYR A 58 8.96 3.63 6.32
N TYR A 59 9.87 4.49 6.73
CA TYR A 59 11.30 4.22 6.73
C TYR A 59 11.71 3.54 8.03
N GLU A 60 12.47 2.46 7.94
CA GLU A 60 13.02 1.79 9.11
C GLU A 60 14.25 2.49 9.67
N THR A 61 14.22 2.75 10.98
CA THR A 61 15.36 3.31 11.70
C THR A 61 15.70 2.44 12.90
N ARG A 62 16.89 2.64 13.49
CA ARG A 62 17.30 1.91 14.68
C ARG A 62 16.38 2.11 15.89
N ARG A 63 15.68 3.25 15.97
CA ARG A 63 14.85 3.58 17.14
C ARG A 63 13.39 3.20 16.92
N GLN A 64 12.81 3.65 15.81
CA GLN A 64 11.42 3.41 15.47
C GLN A 64 11.19 3.66 13.96
N PRO A 65 10.19 3.02 13.35
CA PRO A 65 9.75 3.39 12.02
C PRO A 65 9.30 4.86 11.96
N ILE A 66 9.66 5.56 10.88
CA ILE A 66 9.26 6.95 10.61
C ILE A 66 8.32 6.94 9.42
N LEU A 67 7.15 7.56 9.55
CA LEU A 67 6.20 7.71 8.44
C LEU A 67 6.80 8.65 7.37
N ILE A 68 6.85 8.17 6.12
CA ILE A 68 7.28 8.97 4.97
C ILE A 68 6.05 9.49 4.21
N GLU A 69 5.05 8.63 4.04
CA GLU A 69 3.82 8.97 3.33
C GLU A 69 2.62 8.28 3.97
N GLU A 70 1.52 9.02 4.11
CA GLU A 70 0.16 8.49 4.22
C GLU A 70 -0.64 8.96 3.00
N ALA A 71 -1.10 8.01 2.18
CA ALA A 71 -2.00 8.26 1.07
C ALA A 71 -3.39 7.69 1.37
N LYS A 72 -4.43 8.47 1.10
CA LYS A 72 -5.83 8.10 1.35
C LYS A 72 -6.66 8.28 0.09
N TYR A 73 -7.27 7.19 -0.37
CA TYR A 73 -8.18 7.14 -1.51
C TYR A 73 -9.60 6.92 -1.00
N LEU A 74 -10.53 7.72 -1.49
CA LEU A 74 -11.94 7.75 -1.11
C LEU A 74 -12.81 7.50 -2.33
N PRO A 75 -14.06 7.02 -2.15
CA PRO A 75 -14.97 6.83 -3.26
C PRO A 75 -15.28 8.14 -4.00
N PRO A 76 -15.68 8.07 -5.28
CA PRO A 76 -15.93 6.85 -6.05
C PRO A 76 -14.64 6.14 -6.49
N PHE A 77 -14.64 4.80 -6.41
CA PHE A 77 -13.52 3.97 -6.85
C PHE A 77 -13.75 3.50 -8.29
N ASN A 78 -12.71 3.61 -9.11
CA ASN A 78 -12.68 2.98 -10.43
C ASN A 78 -11.97 1.64 -10.32
N TYR A 79 -12.73 0.55 -10.43
CA TYR A 79 -12.17 -0.79 -10.48
C TYR A 79 -11.60 -1.05 -11.87
N ALA A 80 -10.30 -1.31 -11.95
CA ALA A 80 -9.62 -1.54 -13.20
C ALA A 80 -8.50 -2.56 -13.00
N ASN A 81 -8.51 -3.62 -13.81
CA ASN A 81 -7.48 -4.67 -13.78
C ASN A 81 -6.26 -4.25 -14.62
N ALA A 82 -5.71 -3.08 -14.34
CA ALA A 82 -4.49 -2.57 -14.95
C ALA A 82 -3.44 -2.26 -13.86
N PRO A 83 -2.15 -2.46 -14.13
CA PRO A 83 -1.09 -2.11 -13.19
C PRO A 83 -1.23 -0.66 -12.73
N ASP A 84 -1.14 -0.44 -11.42
CA ASP A 84 -1.13 0.87 -10.79
C ASP A 84 -2.40 1.71 -11.01
N ALA A 85 -3.51 1.10 -11.43
CA ALA A 85 -4.71 1.84 -11.82
C ALA A 85 -5.37 2.65 -10.68
N LEU A 86 -5.14 2.28 -9.42
CA LEU A 86 -5.68 3.03 -8.27
C LEU A 86 -4.82 4.26 -7.95
N THR A 87 -3.50 4.09 -7.94
CA THR A 87 -2.57 5.07 -7.35
C THR A 87 -1.72 5.80 -8.40
N GLY A 88 -1.57 5.24 -9.60
CA GLY A 88 -0.40 5.50 -10.44
C GLY A 88 0.89 5.00 -9.77
N ARG A 89 2.04 5.43 -10.32
CA ARG A 89 3.34 5.08 -9.75
C ARG A 89 3.85 6.16 -8.79
N HIS A 90 4.12 5.77 -7.56
CA HIS A 90 4.70 6.60 -6.52
C HIS A 90 6.19 6.30 -6.35
N TYR A 91 6.97 7.34 -6.10
CA TYR A 91 8.41 7.30 -5.81
C TYR A 91 8.67 8.06 -4.53
N LEU A 92 9.09 7.34 -3.48
CA LEU A 92 9.36 7.91 -2.16
C LEU A 92 10.85 7.85 -1.85
N TYR A 93 11.38 8.94 -1.30
CA TYR A 93 12.80 9.07 -1.01
C TYR A 93 13.03 9.28 0.49
N ALA A 94 13.78 8.35 1.11
CA ALA A 94 14.09 8.42 2.54
C ALA A 94 15.44 9.13 2.83
N PRO A 95 15.58 9.88 3.95
CA PRO A 95 16.72 10.78 4.17
C PRO A 95 18.11 10.19 4.43
N PRO A 96 18.34 8.87 4.62
CA PRO A 96 19.69 8.33 4.49
C PRO A 96 19.95 7.84 3.07
N LEU A 97 20.91 8.46 2.37
CA LEU A 97 21.41 8.05 1.04
C LEU A 97 20.39 8.14 -0.11
N GLY A 98 19.27 8.84 0.08
CA GLY A 98 18.24 8.97 -0.96
C GLY A 98 17.63 7.63 -1.35
N ARG A 99 17.47 6.71 -0.40
CA ARG A 99 16.87 5.39 -0.66
C ARG A 99 15.48 5.57 -1.24
N GLU A 100 15.29 5.03 -2.44
CA GLU A 100 14.04 5.10 -3.18
C GLU A 100 13.19 3.86 -2.92
N LEU A 101 11.93 4.07 -2.53
CA LEU A 101 10.87 3.06 -2.51
C LEU A 101 9.88 3.42 -3.62
N GLN A 102 9.59 2.48 -4.51
CA GLN A 102 8.58 2.66 -5.55
C GLN A 102 7.36 1.82 -5.21
N TYR A 103 6.16 2.35 -5.41
CA TYR A 103 4.97 1.52 -5.31
C TYR A 103 3.84 1.98 -6.23
N GLY A 104 2.88 1.10 -6.39
CA GLY A 104 1.64 1.38 -7.09
C GLY A 104 0.69 0.22 -6.88
N CYS A 105 -0.59 0.54 -6.82
CA CYS A 105 -1.62 -0.39 -6.45
C CYS A 105 -2.74 -0.44 -7.48
N THR A 106 -3.34 -1.62 -7.59
CA THR A 106 -4.50 -1.92 -8.41
C THR A 106 -5.63 -2.34 -7.50
N LEU A 107 -6.84 -1.87 -7.80
CA LEU A 107 -8.07 -2.25 -7.11
C LEU A 107 -8.97 -3.01 -8.10
N SER A 108 -9.28 -4.26 -7.79
CA SER A 108 -10.13 -5.14 -8.61
C SER A 108 -11.39 -5.59 -7.84
N GLU A 109 -12.48 -5.89 -8.56
CA GLU A 109 -13.71 -6.42 -7.95
C GLU A 109 -13.58 -7.91 -7.55
N VAL A 110 -12.62 -8.61 -8.16
CA VAL A 110 -12.39 -10.05 -8.02
C VAL A 110 -10.88 -10.30 -7.89
N LYS A 111 -10.48 -11.19 -6.98
CA LYS A 111 -9.11 -11.73 -6.89
C LYS A 111 -8.93 -12.70 -8.06
N PRO A 112 -8.01 -12.45 -9.01
CA PRO A 112 -7.79 -13.35 -10.15
C PRO A 112 -7.30 -14.73 -9.71
#